data_AF-A0A7W0X059-F1
#
_entry.id   AF-A0A7W0X059-F1
#
_cell.length_a   1.000
_cell.length_b   1.000
_cell.length_c   1.000
_cell.angle_alpha   90.00
_cell.angle_beta   90.00
_cell.angle_gamma   90.00
#
_symmetry.space_group_name_H-M   'P 1'
#
loop_
_entity.id
_entity.type
_entity.pdbx_description
1 polymer ?
#
loop_
_entity_poly.entity_id
_entity_poly.type
_entity_poly.pdbx_seq_one_letter_code
_entity_poly.pdbx_strand_id
1 'polypeptide(L)'
;MPLALAGGRKSVAECTSFDQNDKDDDKVEFSIHNACSMPVDCSIKWRVVCAPDAKSRKATHPKSLKLQVTNGSTTAAEASASVCGDDSWTIDSIHWSCEPNKD
;
A
#
# COMPACT_ATOMS: atom_id res chain seq x y z
N MET A 1 10.84 -20.23 11.47
CA MET A 1 11.99 -19.81 10.65
C MET A 1 11.67 -18.44 10.08
N PRO A 2 12.31 -17.33 10.49
CA PRO A 2 12.17 -16.08 9.76
C PRO A 2 13.28 -15.96 8.72
N LEU A 3 12.89 -15.83 7.45
CA LEU A 3 13.77 -15.51 6.33
C LEU A 3 14.20 -14.04 6.46
N ALA A 4 15.38 -13.81 7.05
CA ALA A 4 16.09 -12.56 6.92
C ALA A 4 16.74 -12.50 5.53
N LEU A 5 16.18 -11.67 4.64
CA LEU A 5 16.80 -11.34 3.36
C LEU A 5 17.80 -10.19 3.56
N ALA A 6 19.07 -10.48 3.26
CA ALA A 6 20.21 -9.59 3.32
C ALA A 6 20.22 -8.55 2.17
N GLY A 7 20.80 -7.36 2.40
CA GLY A 7 21.33 -6.53 1.30
C GLY A 7 21.40 -5.00 1.48
N GLY A 8 22.34 -4.51 2.29
CA GLY A 8 23.25 -3.40 1.94
C GLY A 8 22.73 -2.14 1.23
N ARG A 9 21.85 -1.38 1.88
CA ARG A 9 21.70 0.09 1.95
C ARG A 9 20.75 0.26 3.13
N LYS A 10 21.03 1.12 4.11
CA LYS A 10 20.07 1.45 5.17
C LYS A 10 18.85 2.12 4.51
N SER A 11 18.00 1.30 3.92
CA SER A 11 16.79 1.72 3.23
C SER A 11 15.80 1.99 4.34
N VAL A 12 15.05 3.08 4.21
CA VAL A 12 13.99 3.41 5.16
C VAL A 12 13.00 2.26 5.37
N ALA A 13 12.93 1.31 4.42
CA ALA A 13 12.24 0.02 4.57
C ALA A 13 12.63 -0.79 5.82
N GLU A 14 13.81 -0.60 6.42
CA GLU A 14 14.18 -1.28 7.67
C GLU A 14 13.51 -0.64 8.91
N CYS A 15 13.16 0.64 8.84
CA CYS A 15 12.49 1.38 9.91
C CYS A 15 11.06 1.80 9.56
N THR A 16 10.58 1.46 8.37
CA THR A 16 9.18 1.59 7.99
C THR A 16 8.49 0.24 7.99
N SER A 17 7.24 0.22 8.42
CA SER A 17 6.40 -0.98 8.41
C SER A 17 5.14 -0.68 7.62
N PHE A 18 4.73 -1.62 6.80
CA PHE A 18 3.49 -1.57 6.04
C PHE A 18 2.54 -2.63 6.58
N ASP A 19 1.33 -2.21 6.92
CA ASP A 19 0.25 -3.06 7.40
C ASP A 19 -0.96 -2.89 6.48
N GLN A 20 -1.57 -4.00 6.11
CA GLN A 20 -2.81 -4.01 5.34
C GLN A 20 -3.91 -4.56 6.24
N ASN A 21 -4.92 -3.75 6.46
CA ASN A 21 -6.07 -4.14 7.27
C ASN A 21 -7.36 -3.96 6.46
N ASP A 22 -8.07 -5.07 6.26
CA ASP A 22 -9.39 -5.04 5.65
C ASP A 22 -10.37 -4.45 6.69
N LYS A 23 -10.91 -3.26 6.41
CA LYS A 23 -11.76 -2.51 7.37
C LYS A 23 -13.25 -2.79 7.15
N ASP A 24 -13.67 -2.89 5.90
CA ASP A 24 -15.05 -3.13 5.48
C ASP A 24 -15.08 -4.04 4.25
N ASP A 25 -16.26 -4.55 3.86
CA ASP A 25 -16.44 -5.40 2.67
C ASP A 25 -15.90 -4.76 1.37
N ASP A 26 -15.82 -3.42 1.30
CA ASP A 26 -15.38 -2.66 0.12
C ASP A 26 -14.19 -1.72 0.37
N LYS A 27 -13.53 -1.84 1.52
CA LYS A 27 -12.41 -0.96 1.90
C LYS A 27 -11.24 -1.69 2.52
N VAL A 28 -10.06 -1.40 2.00
CA VAL A 28 -8.79 -1.85 2.53
C VAL A 28 -8.02 -0.64 3.03
N GLU A 29 -7.59 -0.70 4.28
CA GLU A 29 -6.71 0.31 4.87
C GLU A 29 -5.26 -0.13 4.75
N PHE A 30 -4.45 0.75 4.17
CA PHE A 30 -3.01 0.63 4.08
C PHE A 30 -2.37 1.57 5.08
N SER A 31 -1.77 1.01 6.14
CA SER A 31 -1.11 1.76 7.19
C SER A 31 0.40 1.66 7.04
N ILE A 32 1.07 2.81 6.97
CA ILE A 32 2.53 2.88 6.99
C ILE A 32 2.98 3.53 8.28
N HIS A 33 3.74 2.79 9.07
CA HIS A 33 4.42 3.29 10.25
C HIS A 33 5.86 3.67 9.90
N ASN A 34 6.28 4.89 10.25
CA ASN A 34 7.66 5.35 10.10
C ASN A 34 8.32 5.47 11.47
N ALA A 35 9.15 4.49 11.83
CA ALA A 35 10.01 4.53 13.01
C ALA A 35 11.39 5.18 12.74
N CYS A 36 11.63 5.66 11.52
CA CYS A 36 12.88 6.34 11.19
C CYS A 36 12.92 7.72 11.87
N SER A 37 14.14 8.19 12.20
CA SER A 37 14.37 9.54 12.76
C SER A 37 14.20 10.68 11.75
N MET A 38 13.71 10.40 10.54
CA MET A 38 13.57 11.35 9.43
C MET A 38 12.24 11.13 8.71
N PRO A 39 11.67 12.18 8.10
CA PRO A 39 10.48 12.04 7.26
C PRO A 39 10.79 11.19 6.03
N VAL A 40 9.79 10.44 5.57
CA VAL A 40 9.90 9.56 4.40
C VAL A 40 8.73 9.80 3.45
N ASP A 41 9.00 9.72 2.16
CA ASP A 41 7.97 9.70 1.13
C ASP A 41 7.75 8.26 0.69
N CYS A 42 6.57 7.75 1.00
CA CYS A 42 6.15 6.41 0.63
C CYS A 42 5.23 6.46 -0.59
N SER A 43 5.51 5.65 -1.60
CA SER A 43 4.67 5.46 -2.76
C SER A 43 4.08 4.05 -2.70
N ILE A 44 2.76 3.97 -2.60
CA ILE A 44 2.00 2.72 -2.67
C ILE A 44 1.33 2.67 -4.03
N LYS A 45 1.42 1.53 -4.71
CA LYS A 45 0.77 1.24 -5.98
C LYS A 45 0.01 -0.06 -5.83
N TRP A 46 -1.22 -0.10 -6.28
CA TRP A 46 -2.05 -1.30 -6.26
C TRP A 46 -2.96 -1.31 -7.47
N ARG A 47 -3.58 -2.45 -7.74
CA ARG A 47 -4.53 -2.60 -8.83
C ARG A 47 -5.85 -3.10 -8.26
N VAL A 48 -6.90 -2.32 -8.46
CA VAL A 48 -8.27 -2.75 -8.15
C VAL A 48 -8.79 -3.54 -9.34
N VAL A 49 -9.17 -4.80 -9.12
CA VAL A 49 -9.73 -5.69 -10.14
C VAL A 49 -11.21 -5.86 -9.85
N CYS A 50 -12.06 -5.35 -10.73
CA CYS A 50 -13.52 -5.53 -10.67
C CYS A 50 -13.92 -6.78 -11.44
N ALA A 51 -14.92 -7.49 -10.92
CA ALA A 51 -15.45 -8.76 -11.42
C ALA A 51 -14.33 -9.76 -11.80
N PRO A 52 -13.45 -10.14 -10.85
CA PRO A 52 -12.30 -11.02 -11.13
C PRO A 52 -12.73 -12.38 -11.71
N ASP A 53 -13.90 -12.89 -11.33
CA ASP A 53 -14.47 -14.15 -11.83
C ASP A 53 -15.14 -14.02 -13.21
N ALA A 54 -15.45 -12.79 -13.66
CA ALA A 54 -16.14 -12.54 -14.91
C ALA A 54 -15.16 -12.29 -16.06
N LYS A 55 -14.91 -13.31 -16.89
CA LYS A 55 -13.96 -13.25 -18.02
C LYS A 55 -14.17 -12.07 -18.99
N SER A 56 -15.40 -11.63 -19.21
CA SER A 56 -15.77 -10.58 -20.16
C SER A 56 -16.03 -9.21 -19.53
N ARG A 57 -16.21 -9.13 -18.20
CA ARG A 57 -16.44 -7.87 -17.47
C ARG A 57 -15.29 -7.47 -16.54
N LYS A 58 -14.22 -8.27 -16.51
CA LYS A 58 -13.02 -7.98 -15.72
C LYS A 58 -12.44 -6.62 -16.11
N ALA A 59 -12.50 -5.67 -15.18
CA ALA A 59 -11.89 -4.37 -15.32
C ALA A 59 -10.75 -4.23 -14.31
N THR A 60 -9.65 -3.60 -14.71
CA THR A 60 -8.52 -3.36 -13.80
C THR A 60 -8.17 -1.89 -13.76
N HIS A 61 -8.17 -1.32 -12.56
CA HIS A 61 -7.93 0.08 -12.29
C HIS A 61 -6.63 0.21 -11.49
N PRO A 62 -5.52 0.61 -12.12
CA PRO A 62 -4.30 0.91 -11.39
C PRO A 62 -4.53 2.14 -10.52
N LYS A 63 -4.07 2.06 -9.28
CA LYS A 63 -4.09 3.13 -8.29
C LYS A 63 -2.68 3.31 -7.74
N SER A 64 -2.37 4.56 -7.45
CA SER A 64 -1.11 4.93 -6.83
C SER A 64 -1.36 6.06 -5.87
N LEU A 65 -0.76 5.98 -4.70
CA LEU A 65 -0.85 6.99 -3.66
C LEU A 65 0.55 7.29 -3.16
N LYS A 66 0.83 8.57 -2.97
CA LYS A 66 2.02 9.04 -2.30
C LYS A 66 1.62 9.53 -0.92
N LEU A 67 2.28 9.01 0.09
CA LEU A 67 2.09 9.34 1.49
C LEU A 67 3.38 9.93 2.02
N GLN A 68 3.30 11.12 2.58
CA GLN A 68 4.39 11.67 3.36
C GLN A 68 4.19 11.22 4.80
N VAL A 69 5.16 10.50 5.34
CA VAL A 69 5.11 10.00 6.71
C VAL A 69 6.19 10.71 7.50
N THR A 70 5.77 11.57 8.43
CA THR A 70 6.67 12.25 9.34
C THR A 70 7.41 11.25 10.23
N ASN A 71 8.55 11.66 10.77
CA ASN A 71 9.35 10.81 11.65
C ASN A 71 8.56 10.38 12.89
N GLY A 72 8.65 9.09 13.25
CA GLY A 72 7.94 8.53 14.40
C GLY A 72 6.42 8.53 14.30
N SER A 73 5.85 8.67 13.10
CA SER A 73 4.41 8.78 12.86
C SER A 73 3.87 7.64 12.02
N THR A 74 2.55 7.43 12.08
CA THR A 74 1.84 6.48 11.23
C THR A 74 0.89 7.24 10.32
N THR A 75 0.92 6.92 9.03
CA THR A 75 -0.03 7.44 8.05
C THR A 75 -0.82 6.28 7.46
N ALA A 76 -2.13 6.40 7.48
CA ALA A 76 -3.04 5.43 6.87
C ALA A 76 -3.61 5.98 5.56
N ALA A 77 -3.91 5.08 4.65
CA ALA A 77 -4.56 5.35 3.38
C ALA A 77 -5.67 4.34 3.11
N GLU A 78 -6.78 4.81 2.60
CA GLU A 78 -7.91 3.94 2.25
C GLU A 78 -7.90 3.64 0.76
N ALA A 79 -7.94 2.36 0.42
CA ALA A 79 -8.25 1.87 -0.92
C ALA A 79 -9.69 1.38 -0.95
N SER A 80 -10.48 2.00 -1.82
CA SER A 80 -11.90 1.70 -1.97
C SER A 80 -12.21 1.02 -3.31
N ALA A 81 -13.14 0.08 -3.28
CA ALA A 81 -13.69 -0.58 -4.45
C ALA A 81 -14.75 0.23 -5.21
N SER A 82 -15.03 1.47 -4.81
CA SER A 82 -16.17 2.25 -5.31
C SER A 82 -16.22 2.41 -6.84
N VAL A 83 -15.10 2.21 -7.53
CA VAL A 83 -15.03 2.17 -9.00
C VAL A 83 -15.71 0.93 -9.61
N CYS A 84 -15.82 -0.16 -8.85
CA CYS A 84 -16.45 -1.42 -9.25
C CYS A 84 -17.97 -1.45 -9.04
N GLY A 85 -18.53 -0.48 -8.30
CA GLY A 85 -19.97 -0.48 -7.98
C GLY A 85 -20.38 -1.73 -7.19
N ASP A 86 -21.37 -2.47 -7.70
CA ASP A 86 -21.89 -3.70 -7.09
C ASP A 86 -21.16 -4.99 -7.53
N ASP A 87 -20.16 -4.89 -8.41
CA ASP A 87 -19.39 -6.06 -8.84
C ASP A 87 -18.37 -6.47 -7.76
N SER A 88 -18.12 -7.78 -7.62
CA SER A 88 -17.07 -8.28 -6.73
C SER A 88 -15.71 -7.69 -7.10
N TRP A 89 -14.85 -7.47 -6.10
CA TRP A 89 -13.58 -6.80 -6.33
C TRP A 89 -12.45 -7.47 -5.55
N THR A 90 -11.23 -7.25 -6.02
CA THR A 90 -10.02 -7.69 -5.31
C THR A 90 -8.87 -6.73 -5.58
N ILE A 91 -7.92 -6.64 -4.66
CA ILE A 91 -6.69 -5.90 -4.84
C ILE A 91 -5.58 -6.86 -5.27
N ASP A 92 -4.94 -6.53 -6.39
CA ASP A 92 -3.80 -7.26 -6.92
C ASP A 92 -2.58 -6.35 -7.06
N SER A 93 -1.38 -6.95 -7.16
CA SER A 93 -0.14 -6.25 -7.47
C SER A 93 0.15 -5.07 -6.51
N ILE A 94 0.05 -5.31 -5.20
CA ILE A 94 0.40 -4.30 -4.18
C ILE A 94 1.92 -4.15 -4.14
N HIS A 95 2.39 -2.95 -4.45
CA HIS A 95 3.78 -2.56 -4.40
C HIS A 95 3.91 -1.28 -3.60
N TRP A 96 4.72 -1.32 -2.54
CA TRP A 96 5.03 -0.12 -1.76
C TRP A 96 6.55 0.08 -1.72
N SER A 97 6.97 1.34 -1.70
CA SER A 97 8.36 1.72 -1.57
C SER A 97 8.44 3.05 -0.84
N CYS A 98 9.32 3.15 0.14
CA CYS A 98 9.59 4.40 0.84
C CYS A 98 10.99 4.90 0.50
N GLU A 99 11.11 6.21 0.34
CA GLU A 99 12.37 6.90 0.15
C GLU A 99 12.53 7.98 1.23
N PRO A 100 13.76 8.24 1.73
CA PRO A 100 13.99 9.34 2.65
C PRO A 100 13.59 10.67 1.99
N ASN A 101 12.72 11.44 2.64
CA ASN A 101 12.39 12.78 2.18
C ASN A 101 13.62 13.67 2.48
N LYS A 102 14.26 14.15 1.42
CA LYS A 102 15.39 15.09 1.51
C LYS A 102 14.84 16.51 1.42
N ASP A 103 14.19 16.97 2.47
CA ASP A 103 13.96 18.40 2.67
C ASP A 103 15.21 19.03 3.32
#